data_AF-A0A9E5BKZ8-F1
#
_entry.id   AF-A0A9E5BKZ8-F1
#
_cell.length_a   1.000
_cell.length_b   1.000
_cell.length_c   1.000
_cell.angle_alpha   90.00
_cell.angle_beta   90.00
_cell.angle_gamma   90.00
#
_symmetry.space_group_name_H-M   'P 1'
#
loop_
_entity.id
_entity.type
_entity.pdbx_description
1 polymer ?
#
loop_
_entity_poly.entity_id
_entity_poly.type
_entity_poly.pdbx_seq_one_letter_code
_entity_poly.pdbx_strand_id
1 'polypeptide(L)'
;MIGANAMTINGSGAAGVGGVIKNSNATGATYVGAVTLASDSTITAGTGNITLSGGLGISTYTATINGAQNTTLSGAVTGSGAINKSGAGTLTLSNGGNTYTGSLNIDQGTVTFASANASAFSASTSALSFGASNTPTLTLAGKSLTRGAISSTNTNAIIENNNATQATLTSSAAADSTFAGVMRDGTTGTLAFTKAGAGVLTLSNTNTYSGATTVAGGTLKVTGSAANTAITVNSGATLTAAGTVGAVTVNSGATLTGAGTAGTTSVSGTIAPGSAGIGNLTLGSTTLSGGGTLNVQIFDFNGAAGTTGWDLLTTGALNIGAASGNTFNIAIKSIGNQTSDATGTASNFNKSSNYSMKILSASSITGYADNAWTINSLGFTNVSSGTWSVSQSGTDILLNYTAVSAQFWNGASGWDSSLTNGGSGTWDTGSGGYDSTVTVNFGGTAGAVTVGSPTTTKAIKFQADGYSLSSGSITMNGADTTANAIDVGTDMTATIGSRISSSSVQVNKTGLGTLVLSGDNSSSGISAGLLISNGRLKISDAGALGASSSAVTVSSGATLDLNGQVVTNTNALTLSGTGAASAGGALINTGTGAATYAGLVTLGAASTINASLV
;
A
#
# COMPACT_ATOMS: atom_id res chain seq x y z
N MET A 1 28.83 -61.08 -10.19
CA MET A 1 27.97 -60.48 -11.24
C MET A 1 26.74 -61.36 -11.39
N ILE A 2 25.56 -60.76 -11.49
CA ILE A 2 24.31 -61.45 -11.78
C ILE A 2 23.96 -61.16 -13.24
N GLY A 3 23.47 -62.17 -13.97
CA GLY A 3 23.43 -62.23 -15.44
C GLY A 3 22.81 -61.04 -16.18
N ALA A 4 23.01 -60.99 -17.49
CA ALA A 4 22.55 -59.90 -18.36
C ALA A 4 21.04 -59.93 -18.66
N ASN A 5 20.31 -60.97 -18.21
CA ASN A 5 18.87 -61.10 -18.42
C ASN A 5 18.10 -60.00 -17.66
N ALA A 6 17.12 -59.41 -18.32
CA ALA A 6 16.18 -58.50 -17.67
C ALA A 6 15.39 -59.22 -16.57
N MET A 7 15.07 -58.50 -15.49
CA MET A 7 14.33 -58.99 -14.33
C MET A 7 13.13 -58.10 -14.09
N THR A 8 11.96 -58.71 -13.84
CA THR A 8 10.78 -58.00 -13.34
C THR A 8 10.55 -58.37 -11.88
N ILE A 9 10.41 -57.38 -11.00
CA ILE A 9 10.22 -57.56 -9.56
C ILE A 9 8.84 -57.11 -9.10
N ASN A 10 8.32 -57.77 -8.06
CA ASN A 10 7.00 -57.53 -7.47
C ASN A 10 7.08 -57.62 -5.94
N GLY A 11 6.49 -56.62 -5.27
CA GLY A 11 6.24 -56.57 -3.84
C GLY A 11 7.39 -56.00 -3.01
N SER A 12 7.20 -55.87 -1.69
CA SER A 12 8.24 -55.40 -0.76
C SER A 12 9.22 -56.49 -0.31
N GLY A 13 9.07 -57.71 -0.83
CA GLY A 13 9.77 -58.91 -0.37
C GLY A 13 9.04 -59.61 0.78
N ALA A 14 9.49 -60.81 1.12
CA ALA A 14 8.91 -61.59 2.22
C ALA A 14 9.05 -60.85 3.57
N ALA A 15 8.07 -61.05 4.46
CA ALA A 15 8.06 -60.44 5.78
C ALA A 15 9.39 -60.69 6.53
N GLY A 16 9.97 -59.65 7.13
CA GLY A 16 11.26 -59.72 7.83
C GLY A 16 12.51 -59.78 6.95
N VAL A 17 12.38 -60.04 5.64
CA VAL A 17 13.52 -60.04 4.71
C VAL A 17 13.87 -58.61 4.29
N GLY A 18 12.87 -57.75 4.15
CA GLY A 18 13.06 -56.32 3.93
C GLY A 18 13.52 -55.95 2.52
N GLY A 19 13.11 -56.70 1.48
CA GLY A 19 13.37 -56.38 0.06
C GLY A 19 13.15 -57.58 -0.87
N VAL A 20 12.70 -57.34 -2.11
CA VAL A 20 12.64 -58.37 -3.18
C VAL A 20 14.02 -58.63 -3.74
N ILE A 21 14.84 -57.59 -3.82
CA ILE A 21 16.27 -57.70 -4.04
C ILE A 21 16.95 -57.33 -2.73
N LYS A 22 17.77 -58.24 -2.19
CA LYS A 22 18.58 -57.97 -1.00
C LYS A 22 19.99 -58.52 -1.16
N ASN A 23 21.00 -57.69 -0.88
CA ASN A 23 22.36 -58.18 -0.71
C ASN A 23 22.64 -58.47 0.78
N SER A 24 22.69 -59.76 1.12
CA SER A 24 23.04 -60.25 2.46
C SER A 24 24.49 -60.74 2.57
N ASN A 25 25.33 -60.54 1.55
CA ASN A 25 26.77 -60.79 1.60
C ASN A 25 27.55 -59.46 1.66
N ALA A 26 28.69 -59.43 2.36
CA ALA A 26 29.59 -58.27 2.42
C ALA A 26 30.15 -57.88 1.03
N THR A 27 30.27 -58.83 0.11
CA THR A 27 30.71 -58.59 -1.27
C THR A 27 29.61 -57.87 -2.06
N GLY A 28 29.99 -56.84 -2.81
CA GLY A 28 29.07 -56.07 -3.64
C GLY A 28 28.40 -56.94 -4.73
N ALA A 29 27.11 -56.74 -4.93
CA ALA A 29 26.35 -57.36 -6.01
C ALA A 29 26.20 -56.37 -7.18
N THR A 30 26.33 -56.87 -8.42
CA THR A 30 26.07 -56.08 -9.63
C THR A 30 25.10 -56.85 -10.52
N TYR A 31 23.97 -56.21 -10.83
CA TYR A 31 22.94 -56.69 -11.74
C TYR A 31 23.12 -56.01 -13.10
N VAL A 32 23.45 -56.81 -14.11
CA VAL A 32 23.78 -56.30 -15.45
C VAL A 32 22.53 -56.13 -16.32
N GLY A 33 21.54 -57.00 -16.19
CA GLY A 33 20.24 -56.84 -16.85
C GLY A 33 19.39 -55.73 -16.23
N ALA A 34 18.45 -55.19 -17.01
CA ALA A 34 17.50 -54.18 -16.55
C ALA A 34 16.58 -54.74 -15.46
N VAL A 35 16.32 -53.97 -14.41
CA VAL A 35 15.33 -54.29 -13.37
C VAL A 35 14.08 -53.45 -13.61
N THR A 36 12.92 -54.08 -13.76
CA THR A 36 11.63 -53.40 -13.96
C THR A 36 10.66 -53.75 -12.83
N LEU A 37 9.90 -52.77 -12.35
CA LEU A 37 8.88 -52.96 -11.32
C LEU A 37 7.53 -53.30 -11.96
N ALA A 38 6.86 -54.32 -11.44
CA ALA A 38 5.46 -54.62 -11.76
C ALA A 38 4.50 -54.41 -10.57
N SER A 39 5.03 -54.02 -9.40
CA SER A 39 4.31 -53.38 -8.29
C SER A 39 5.29 -52.52 -7.48
N ASP A 40 4.79 -51.84 -6.44
CA ASP A 40 5.65 -51.22 -5.42
C ASP A 40 6.67 -52.25 -4.91
N SER A 41 7.94 -51.89 -4.95
CA SER A 41 9.04 -52.82 -4.70
C SER A 41 10.18 -52.23 -3.87
N THR A 42 10.82 -53.09 -3.09
CA THR A 42 11.94 -52.73 -2.21
C THR A 42 13.24 -53.42 -2.63
N ILE A 43 14.31 -52.63 -2.76
CA ILE A 43 15.68 -53.07 -3.04
C ILE A 43 16.56 -52.67 -1.86
N THR A 44 17.23 -53.65 -1.25
CA THR A 44 17.94 -53.47 0.02
C THR A 44 19.41 -53.87 -0.05
N ALA A 45 20.28 -52.87 -0.02
CA ALA A 45 21.71 -53.06 0.17
C ALA A 45 21.99 -53.35 1.65
N GLY A 46 21.80 -54.61 2.04
CA GLY A 46 21.85 -55.08 3.43
C GLY A 46 23.26 -55.02 4.02
N THR A 47 24.07 -56.05 3.79
CA THR A 47 25.45 -56.16 4.30
C THR A 47 26.51 -55.80 3.27
N GLY A 48 26.15 -55.78 1.98
CA GLY A 48 27.02 -55.35 0.89
C GLY A 48 26.30 -54.42 -0.07
N ASN A 49 27.08 -53.74 -0.91
CA ASN A 49 26.55 -52.80 -1.89
C ASN A 49 25.72 -53.49 -2.99
N ILE A 50 24.83 -52.75 -3.62
CA ILE A 50 24.11 -53.17 -4.83
C ILE A 50 24.41 -52.18 -5.96
N THR A 51 24.75 -52.68 -7.15
CA THR A 51 24.84 -51.88 -8.38
C THR A 51 23.83 -52.41 -9.39
N LEU A 52 22.95 -51.53 -9.89
CA LEU A 52 22.06 -51.81 -11.02
C LEU A 52 22.62 -51.14 -12.27
N SER A 53 23.36 -51.89 -13.08
CA SER A 53 23.98 -51.37 -14.30
C SER A 53 23.11 -51.53 -15.54
N GLY A 54 22.13 -52.43 -15.52
CA GLY A 54 21.14 -52.55 -16.61
C GLY A 54 20.01 -51.53 -16.57
N GLY A 55 19.90 -50.75 -15.49
CA GLY A 55 18.87 -49.75 -15.29
C GLY A 55 17.72 -50.18 -14.38
N LEU A 56 16.88 -49.22 -14.03
CA LEU A 56 15.72 -49.36 -13.14
C LEU A 56 14.48 -48.74 -13.79
N GLY A 57 13.58 -49.59 -14.30
CA GLY A 57 12.28 -49.19 -14.84
C GLY A 57 11.21 -49.18 -13.75
N ILE A 58 10.73 -48.00 -13.38
CA ILE A 58 9.82 -47.81 -12.23
C ILE A 58 8.34 -47.81 -12.67
N SER A 59 8.06 -47.55 -13.96
CA SER A 59 6.69 -47.37 -14.46
C SER A 59 5.95 -46.35 -13.58
N THR A 60 4.81 -46.70 -12.97
CA THR A 60 4.04 -45.87 -12.02
C THR A 60 4.22 -46.28 -10.56
N TYR A 61 5.08 -47.26 -10.27
CA TYR A 61 5.21 -47.87 -8.95
C TYR A 61 6.23 -47.18 -8.04
N THR A 62 6.21 -47.47 -6.76
CA THR A 62 7.23 -46.99 -5.82
C THR A 62 8.43 -47.92 -5.80
N ALA A 63 9.62 -47.38 -6.06
CA ALA A 63 10.90 -48.03 -5.82
C ALA A 63 11.47 -47.57 -4.47
N THR A 64 11.43 -48.45 -3.47
CA THR A 64 12.07 -48.21 -2.18
C THR A 64 13.51 -48.72 -2.21
N ILE A 65 14.47 -47.81 -2.10
CA ILE A 65 15.89 -48.12 -1.94
C ILE A 65 16.23 -48.06 -0.46
N ASN A 66 16.59 -49.19 0.15
CA ASN A 66 16.86 -49.32 1.58
C ASN A 66 18.25 -49.93 1.85
N GLY A 67 18.64 -49.97 3.12
CA GLY A 67 19.82 -50.70 3.60
C GLY A 67 20.84 -49.80 4.30
N ALA A 68 21.75 -50.42 5.04
CA ALA A 68 22.89 -49.74 5.66
C ALA A 68 24.01 -49.45 4.64
N GLN A 69 24.09 -50.26 3.57
CA GLN A 69 25.09 -50.14 2.53
C GLN A 69 24.57 -49.37 1.31
N ASN A 70 25.45 -49.14 0.34
CA ASN A 70 25.17 -48.26 -0.78
C ASN A 70 24.47 -48.98 -1.94
N THR A 71 23.59 -48.26 -2.62
CA THR A 71 23.01 -48.67 -3.90
C THR A 71 23.47 -47.71 -4.99
N THR A 72 24.05 -48.23 -6.08
CA THR A 72 24.45 -47.45 -7.25
C THR A 72 23.55 -47.79 -8.42
N LEU A 73 22.92 -46.77 -9.01
CA LEU A 73 22.17 -46.88 -10.26
C LEU A 73 23.04 -46.34 -11.39
N SER A 74 23.65 -47.25 -12.16
CA SER A 74 24.56 -46.90 -13.26
C SER A 74 23.97 -47.14 -14.66
N GLY A 75 22.85 -47.87 -14.76
CA GLY A 75 22.00 -47.90 -15.96
C GLY A 75 20.77 -46.99 -15.81
N ALA A 76 20.12 -46.60 -16.91
CA ALA A 76 19.04 -45.61 -16.95
C ALA A 76 17.89 -45.86 -15.95
N VAL A 77 17.38 -44.79 -15.34
CA VAL A 77 16.18 -44.77 -14.49
C VAL A 77 15.03 -44.15 -15.28
N THR A 78 13.91 -44.87 -15.38
CA THR A 78 12.76 -44.48 -16.19
C THR A 78 11.44 -44.67 -15.42
N GLY A 79 10.39 -43.97 -15.83
CA GLY A 79 9.07 -44.02 -15.21
C GLY A 79 8.71 -42.76 -14.40
N SER A 80 7.48 -42.74 -13.89
CA SER A 80 6.86 -41.63 -13.17
C SER A 80 6.47 -41.97 -11.72
N GLY A 81 6.58 -43.24 -11.31
CA GLY A 81 6.40 -43.66 -9.92
C GLY A 81 7.48 -43.10 -8.99
N ALA A 82 7.30 -43.23 -7.67
CA ALA A 82 8.19 -42.59 -6.69
C ALA A 82 9.48 -43.39 -6.43
N ILE A 83 10.56 -42.70 -6.05
CA ILE A 83 11.75 -43.30 -5.43
C ILE A 83 11.74 -42.90 -3.96
N ASN A 84 11.67 -43.89 -3.07
CA ASN A 84 11.80 -43.70 -1.63
C ASN A 84 13.19 -44.18 -1.19
N LYS A 85 14.06 -43.25 -0.83
CA LYS A 85 15.36 -43.55 -0.23
C LYS A 85 15.21 -43.66 1.28
N SER A 86 15.32 -44.89 1.78
CA SER A 86 15.30 -45.25 3.20
C SER A 86 16.64 -45.90 3.60
N GLY A 87 16.84 -46.14 4.89
CA GLY A 87 18.08 -46.70 5.44
C GLY A 87 19.28 -45.75 5.39
N ALA A 88 20.34 -46.10 6.12
CA ALA A 88 21.48 -45.23 6.35
C ALA A 88 22.43 -45.08 5.13
N GLY A 89 22.38 -46.02 4.19
CA GLY A 89 23.30 -46.04 3.04
C GLY A 89 23.11 -44.88 2.06
N THR A 90 23.99 -44.81 1.06
CA THR A 90 23.91 -43.83 -0.03
C THR A 90 23.27 -44.44 -1.27
N LEU A 91 22.33 -43.72 -1.88
CA LEU A 91 21.88 -43.96 -3.25
C LEU A 91 22.66 -43.06 -4.20
N THR A 92 23.49 -43.67 -5.04
CA THR A 92 24.30 -42.98 -6.04
C THR A 92 23.69 -43.13 -7.43
N LEU A 93 23.36 -42.02 -8.07
CA LEU A 93 22.91 -41.96 -9.46
C LEU A 93 24.11 -41.63 -10.35
N SER A 94 24.66 -42.64 -11.04
CA SER A 94 25.94 -42.51 -11.78
C SER A 94 25.78 -42.63 -13.29
N ASN A 95 24.57 -42.56 -13.81
CA ASN A 95 24.24 -42.72 -15.23
C ASN A 95 23.90 -41.39 -15.93
N GLY A 96 23.92 -41.37 -17.26
CA GLY A 96 23.37 -40.28 -18.06
C GLY A 96 22.02 -40.65 -18.68
N GLY A 97 21.14 -39.67 -18.91
CA GLY A 97 19.93 -39.85 -19.72
C GLY A 97 18.73 -40.44 -18.98
N ASN A 98 18.56 -40.15 -17.69
CA ASN A 98 17.36 -40.56 -16.95
C ASN A 98 16.11 -39.85 -17.48
N THR A 99 15.11 -40.60 -17.92
CA THR A 99 13.77 -40.10 -18.27
C THR A 99 12.79 -40.16 -17.10
N TYR A 100 13.30 -40.45 -15.90
CA TYR A 100 12.52 -40.45 -14.69
C TYR A 100 11.86 -39.09 -14.43
N THR A 101 10.56 -39.13 -14.16
CA THR A 101 9.70 -37.97 -13.92
C THR A 101 9.03 -38.00 -12.55
N GLY A 102 9.19 -39.05 -11.76
CA GLY A 102 8.50 -39.23 -10.48
C GLY A 102 9.06 -38.44 -9.30
N SER A 103 8.43 -38.60 -8.14
CA SER A 103 8.84 -37.96 -6.87
C SER A 103 10.09 -38.59 -6.26
N LEU A 104 10.93 -37.80 -5.60
CA LEU A 104 12.09 -38.30 -4.86
C LEU A 104 11.86 -38.01 -3.37
N ASN A 105 11.70 -39.06 -2.58
CA ASN A 105 11.49 -38.97 -1.15
C ASN A 105 12.73 -39.51 -0.45
N ILE A 106 13.39 -38.68 0.35
CA ILE A 106 14.60 -39.05 1.10
C ILE A 106 14.21 -39.17 2.56
N ASP A 107 13.82 -40.37 2.97
CA ASP A 107 13.40 -40.65 4.34
C ASP A 107 14.60 -40.78 5.29
N GLN A 108 15.72 -41.33 4.79
CA GLN A 108 16.97 -41.48 5.54
C GLN A 108 18.18 -41.66 4.59
N GLY A 109 19.37 -41.34 5.10
CA GLY A 109 20.64 -41.52 4.40
C GLY A 109 20.83 -40.46 3.32
N THR A 110 21.65 -40.80 2.32
CA THR A 110 22.08 -39.83 1.29
C THR A 110 21.61 -40.23 -0.10
N VAL A 111 21.19 -39.25 -0.89
CA VAL A 111 21.12 -39.35 -2.36
C VAL A 111 22.20 -38.46 -2.95
N THR A 112 23.01 -38.99 -3.86
CA THR A 112 24.09 -38.24 -4.53
C THR A 112 24.15 -38.54 -6.02
N PHE A 113 24.72 -37.62 -6.79
CA PHE A 113 24.89 -37.74 -8.23
C PHE A 113 26.38 -37.89 -8.58
N ALA A 114 26.73 -38.89 -9.39
CA ALA A 114 28.12 -39.18 -9.74
C ALA A 114 28.41 -39.09 -11.25
N SER A 115 27.39 -38.96 -12.10
CA SER A 115 27.59 -38.93 -13.55
C SER A 115 27.93 -37.53 -14.06
N ALA A 116 28.75 -37.44 -15.13
CA ALA A 116 29.11 -36.17 -15.75
C ALA A 116 27.91 -35.47 -16.43
N ASN A 117 26.87 -36.21 -16.80
CA ASN A 117 25.75 -35.70 -17.59
C ASN A 117 24.77 -34.89 -16.74
N ALA A 118 24.46 -33.67 -17.19
CA ALA A 118 23.75 -32.62 -16.46
C ALA A 118 22.27 -32.90 -16.11
N SER A 119 21.75 -34.10 -16.43
CA SER A 119 20.33 -34.45 -16.26
C SER A 119 20.22 -35.79 -15.56
N ALA A 120 20.58 -35.82 -14.27
CA ALA A 120 20.37 -37.01 -13.45
C ALA A 120 18.88 -37.33 -13.26
N PHE A 121 18.00 -36.38 -13.52
CA PHE A 121 16.58 -36.60 -13.75
C PHE A 121 16.17 -35.75 -14.97
N SER A 122 15.11 -36.15 -15.68
CA SER A 122 14.45 -35.22 -16.59
C SER A 122 14.03 -33.98 -15.78
N ALA A 123 13.81 -32.82 -16.42
CA ALA A 123 13.27 -31.63 -15.76
C ALA A 123 11.87 -31.95 -15.21
N SER A 124 11.84 -32.59 -14.04
CA SER A 124 10.67 -33.19 -13.43
C SER A 124 10.10 -32.21 -12.44
N THR A 125 8.84 -31.85 -12.63
CA THR A 125 8.05 -31.01 -11.72
C THR A 125 7.53 -31.78 -10.51
N SER A 126 7.99 -33.02 -10.30
CA SER A 126 7.57 -33.85 -9.16
C SER A 126 8.30 -33.45 -7.88
N ALA A 127 7.70 -33.82 -6.75
CA ALA A 127 8.16 -33.39 -5.44
C ALA A 127 9.54 -33.97 -5.06
N LEU A 128 10.33 -33.16 -4.36
CA LEU A 128 11.48 -33.59 -3.57
C LEU A 128 11.07 -33.43 -2.10
N SER A 129 10.98 -34.54 -1.37
CA SER A 129 10.58 -34.54 0.03
C SER A 129 11.62 -35.21 0.93
N PHE A 130 11.65 -34.82 2.19
CA PHE A 130 12.55 -35.38 3.20
C PHE A 130 11.75 -35.92 4.38
N GLY A 131 12.15 -37.09 4.88
CA GLY A 131 11.50 -37.76 6.01
C GLY A 131 11.62 -36.98 7.31
N ALA A 132 10.66 -37.20 8.21
CA ALA A 132 10.50 -36.47 9.47
C ALA A 132 11.57 -36.77 10.55
N SER A 133 12.54 -37.64 10.29
CA SER A 133 13.54 -38.08 11.28
C SER A 133 14.92 -38.28 10.64
N ASN A 134 15.96 -38.41 11.47
CA ASN A 134 17.36 -38.56 11.05
C ASN A 134 17.87 -37.34 10.26
N THR A 135 18.95 -37.55 9.49
CA THR A 135 19.60 -36.52 8.65
C THR A 135 19.50 -36.90 7.17
N PRO A 136 18.29 -36.95 6.58
CA PRO A 136 18.13 -37.24 5.16
C PRO A 136 18.83 -36.15 4.34
N THR A 137 19.69 -36.57 3.42
CA THR A 137 20.61 -35.67 2.72
C THR A 137 20.50 -35.82 1.21
N LEU A 138 20.38 -34.70 0.51
CA LEU A 138 20.59 -34.61 -0.93
C LEU A 138 21.91 -33.88 -1.21
N THR A 139 22.82 -34.56 -1.90
CA THR A 139 24.10 -34.01 -2.33
C THR A 139 24.09 -33.83 -3.85
N LEU A 140 24.14 -32.59 -4.33
CA LEU A 140 24.10 -32.29 -5.77
C LEU A 140 25.39 -32.66 -6.51
N ALA A 141 26.53 -32.68 -5.81
CA ALA A 141 27.82 -33.11 -6.36
C ALA A 141 28.18 -32.46 -7.72
N GLY A 142 27.93 -31.15 -7.85
CA GLY A 142 28.23 -30.37 -9.05
C GLY A 142 27.20 -30.51 -10.16
N LYS A 143 26.00 -31.04 -9.87
CA LYS A 143 24.91 -31.25 -10.82
C LYS A 143 23.70 -30.41 -10.46
N SER A 144 23.30 -29.54 -11.37
CA SER A 144 22.06 -28.78 -11.21
C SER A 144 20.85 -29.71 -11.31
N LEU A 145 19.83 -29.42 -10.50
CA LEU A 145 18.63 -30.24 -10.39
C LEU A 145 17.40 -29.34 -10.41
N THR A 146 16.38 -29.72 -11.19
CA THR A 146 15.05 -29.10 -11.14
C THR A 146 14.05 -30.07 -10.54
N ARG A 147 13.30 -29.62 -9.54
CA ARG A 147 12.22 -30.35 -8.86
C ARG A 147 10.98 -29.47 -8.73
N GLY A 148 9.83 -30.07 -8.46
CA GLY A 148 8.61 -29.36 -8.08
C GLY A 148 8.67 -28.79 -6.68
N ALA A 149 7.72 -29.21 -5.84
CA ALA A 149 7.72 -28.91 -4.41
C ALA A 149 9.02 -29.42 -3.77
N ILE A 150 9.65 -28.57 -2.96
CA ILE A 150 10.73 -28.96 -2.06
C ILE A 150 10.14 -28.87 -0.66
N SER A 151 10.05 -29.99 0.04
CA SER A 151 9.36 -30.05 1.33
C SER A 151 10.11 -30.86 2.39
N SER A 152 10.11 -30.33 3.60
CA SER A 152 10.61 -31.03 4.79
C SER A 152 9.98 -30.41 6.03
N THR A 153 9.51 -31.25 6.95
CA THR A 153 9.23 -30.84 8.34
C THR A 153 10.43 -31.09 9.26
N ASN A 154 11.44 -31.81 8.78
CA ASN A 154 12.65 -32.14 9.53
C ASN A 154 13.69 -31.03 9.41
N THR A 155 14.09 -30.47 10.55
CA THR A 155 15.10 -29.41 10.64
C THR A 155 16.53 -29.88 10.39
N ASN A 156 16.76 -31.20 10.45
CA ASN A 156 18.05 -31.84 10.16
C ASN A 156 18.16 -32.34 8.72
N ALA A 157 17.13 -32.15 7.87
CA ALA A 157 17.25 -32.46 6.44
C ALA A 157 18.30 -31.54 5.80
N ILE A 158 19.14 -32.09 4.92
CA ILE A 158 20.24 -31.35 4.29
C ILE A 158 20.10 -31.38 2.77
N ILE A 159 20.29 -30.22 2.15
CA ILE A 159 20.57 -30.07 0.73
C ILE A 159 21.93 -29.38 0.61
N GLU A 160 22.85 -29.98 -0.14
CA GLU A 160 24.21 -29.44 -0.26
C GLU A 160 24.84 -29.67 -1.64
N ASN A 161 25.93 -28.95 -1.90
CA ASN A 161 26.81 -29.19 -3.03
C ASN A 161 28.27 -29.42 -2.57
N ASN A 162 28.68 -30.68 -2.43
CA ASN A 162 30.03 -31.06 -1.99
C ASN A 162 31.08 -31.13 -3.12
N ASN A 163 30.86 -30.44 -4.23
CA ASN A 163 31.74 -30.43 -5.39
C ASN A 163 32.19 -29.00 -5.71
N ALA A 164 33.43 -28.85 -6.19
CA ALA A 164 33.99 -27.56 -6.57
C ALA A 164 33.21 -26.83 -7.67
N THR A 165 32.55 -27.57 -8.58
CA THR A 165 31.62 -26.98 -9.55
C THR A 165 30.34 -26.55 -8.84
N GLN A 166 29.95 -25.29 -8.99
CA GLN A 166 28.67 -24.80 -8.48
C GLN A 166 27.51 -25.62 -9.07
N ALA A 167 26.55 -26.00 -8.22
CA ALA A 167 25.32 -26.65 -8.62
C ALA A 167 24.12 -25.75 -8.28
N THR A 168 23.12 -25.70 -9.16
CA THR A 168 21.88 -24.96 -8.92
C THR A 168 20.73 -25.91 -8.63
N LEU A 169 20.08 -25.73 -7.48
CA LEU A 169 18.77 -26.36 -7.22
C LEU A 169 17.66 -25.42 -7.65
N THR A 170 16.75 -25.91 -8.49
CA THR A 170 15.58 -25.17 -8.97
C THR A 170 14.29 -25.77 -8.41
N SER A 171 13.48 -24.95 -7.75
CA SER A 171 12.10 -25.30 -7.37
C SER A 171 11.10 -24.73 -8.37
N SER A 172 10.29 -25.60 -8.96
CA SER A 172 9.27 -25.31 -9.98
C SER A 172 7.84 -25.53 -9.47
N ALA A 173 7.65 -25.61 -8.16
CA ALA A 173 6.35 -25.89 -7.53
C ALA A 173 5.27 -24.86 -7.90
N ALA A 174 4.14 -25.33 -8.45
CA ALA A 174 2.96 -24.49 -8.67
C ALA A 174 2.16 -24.22 -7.38
N ALA A 175 2.21 -25.15 -6.43
CA ALA A 175 1.60 -25.04 -5.12
C ALA A 175 2.63 -24.69 -4.05
N ASP A 176 2.13 -24.25 -2.89
CA ASP A 176 2.97 -23.86 -1.76
C ASP A 176 3.69 -25.06 -1.13
N SER A 177 4.90 -24.84 -0.63
CA SER A 177 5.66 -25.83 0.13
C SER A 177 6.55 -25.18 1.19
N THR A 178 6.91 -25.96 2.20
CA THR A 178 7.83 -25.52 3.27
C THR A 178 9.00 -26.49 3.36
N PHE A 179 10.21 -25.94 3.35
CA PHE A 179 11.44 -26.68 3.64
C PHE A 179 12.02 -26.18 4.97
N ALA A 180 11.89 -27.00 6.01
CA ALA A 180 12.45 -26.76 7.33
C ALA A 180 13.91 -27.20 7.48
N GLY A 181 14.47 -27.89 6.49
CA GLY A 181 15.87 -28.31 6.51
C GLY A 181 16.85 -27.16 6.24
N VAL A 182 18.12 -27.53 6.11
CA VAL A 182 19.22 -26.61 5.84
C VAL A 182 19.72 -26.82 4.41
N MET A 183 19.69 -25.75 3.61
CA MET A 183 20.49 -25.63 2.39
C MET A 183 21.86 -25.05 2.75
N ARG A 184 22.94 -25.70 2.31
CA ARG A 184 24.31 -25.27 2.62
C ARG A 184 25.24 -25.50 1.45
N ASP A 185 26.35 -24.76 1.44
CA ASP A 185 27.49 -25.12 0.62
C ASP A 185 28.11 -26.43 1.13
N GLY A 186 28.81 -27.13 0.25
CA GLY A 186 29.69 -28.21 0.68
C GLY A 186 31.12 -27.70 0.92
N THR A 187 32.06 -28.63 1.06
CA THR A 187 33.45 -28.30 1.44
C THR A 187 34.22 -27.48 0.42
N THR A 188 33.89 -27.56 -0.88
CA THR A 188 34.70 -26.98 -1.96
C THR A 188 33.93 -26.15 -2.99
N GLY A 189 32.60 -26.18 -3.00
CA GLY A 189 31.82 -25.39 -3.93
C GLY A 189 30.45 -25.01 -3.40
N THR A 190 29.84 -24.08 -4.11
CA THR A 190 28.65 -23.38 -3.64
C THR A 190 27.37 -24.04 -4.16
N LEU A 191 26.31 -23.95 -3.36
CA LEU A 191 24.96 -24.25 -3.78
C LEU A 191 24.29 -22.95 -4.21
N ALA A 192 23.85 -22.88 -5.47
CA ALA A 192 22.98 -21.82 -5.96
C ALA A 192 21.52 -22.28 -5.93
N PHE A 193 20.59 -21.32 -5.85
CA PHE A 193 19.17 -21.62 -5.72
C PHE A 193 18.32 -20.81 -6.71
N THR A 194 17.32 -21.45 -7.32
CA THR A 194 16.32 -20.77 -8.16
C THR A 194 14.92 -21.16 -7.73
N LYS A 195 14.09 -20.16 -7.42
CA LYS A 195 12.66 -20.31 -7.18
C LYS A 195 11.90 -19.85 -8.44
N ALA A 196 11.37 -20.79 -9.20
CA ALA A 196 10.74 -20.54 -10.51
C ALA A 196 9.22 -20.81 -10.55
N GLY A 197 8.72 -21.73 -9.72
CA GLY A 197 7.29 -22.10 -9.73
C GLY A 197 6.36 -21.02 -9.16
N ALA A 198 5.07 -21.08 -9.48
CA ALA A 198 4.09 -20.06 -9.09
C ALA A 198 3.76 -20.02 -7.58
N GLY A 199 3.94 -21.13 -6.85
CA GLY A 199 3.58 -21.22 -5.44
C GLY A 199 4.51 -20.44 -4.50
N VAL A 200 4.24 -20.51 -3.20
CA VAL A 200 5.11 -19.99 -2.14
C VAL A 200 6.05 -21.10 -1.67
N LEU A 201 7.37 -20.90 -1.76
CA LEU A 201 8.33 -21.75 -1.04
C LEU A 201 8.75 -21.05 0.24
N THR A 202 8.47 -21.66 1.40
CA THR A 202 8.93 -21.17 2.70
C THR A 202 10.22 -21.86 3.12
N LEU A 203 11.29 -21.08 3.31
CA LEU A 203 12.53 -21.50 3.97
C LEU A 203 12.46 -21.07 5.44
N SER A 204 12.25 -22.04 6.35
CA SER A 204 11.96 -21.73 7.75
C SER A 204 13.16 -21.85 8.69
N ASN A 205 14.28 -22.40 8.22
CA ASN A 205 15.48 -22.61 9.03
C ASN A 205 16.65 -21.74 8.54
N THR A 206 17.79 -21.81 9.21
CA THR A 206 19.02 -21.12 8.83
C THR A 206 19.71 -21.86 7.68
N ASN A 207 19.66 -21.26 6.50
CA ASN A 207 20.34 -21.71 5.31
C ASN A 207 21.66 -20.95 5.16
N THR A 208 22.74 -21.69 4.89
CA THR A 208 24.11 -21.16 4.90
C THR A 208 24.80 -21.22 3.54
N TYR A 209 24.08 -21.62 2.49
CA TYR A 209 24.61 -21.57 1.13
C TYR A 209 24.94 -20.14 0.70
N SER A 210 25.99 -19.99 -0.10
CA SER A 210 26.47 -18.68 -0.55
C SER A 210 26.35 -18.46 -2.06
N GLY A 211 26.02 -19.52 -2.82
CA GLY A 211 25.70 -19.38 -4.24
C GLY A 211 24.47 -18.47 -4.44
N ALA A 212 24.40 -17.79 -5.58
CA ALA A 212 23.36 -16.82 -5.85
C ALA A 212 21.95 -17.44 -5.81
N THR A 213 20.99 -16.65 -5.32
CA THR A 213 19.57 -16.98 -5.35
C THR A 213 18.85 -16.15 -6.40
N THR A 214 18.10 -16.82 -7.28
CA THR A 214 17.19 -16.14 -8.21
C THR A 214 15.75 -16.48 -7.85
N VAL A 215 14.92 -15.47 -7.58
CA VAL A 215 13.47 -15.61 -7.51
C VAL A 215 12.90 -15.24 -8.88
N ALA A 216 12.72 -16.26 -9.72
CA ALA A 216 12.24 -16.14 -11.09
C ALA A 216 10.72 -16.14 -11.20
N GLY A 217 10.00 -16.70 -10.21
CA GLY A 217 8.54 -16.75 -10.20
C GLY A 217 7.95 -17.12 -8.84
N GLY A 218 6.66 -16.78 -8.65
CA GLY A 218 5.94 -16.97 -7.40
C GLY A 218 6.61 -16.24 -6.23
N THR A 219 6.52 -16.84 -5.04
CA THR A 219 7.10 -16.25 -3.82
C THR A 219 8.17 -17.14 -3.21
N LEU A 220 9.32 -16.55 -2.88
CA LEU A 220 10.26 -17.11 -1.90
C LEU A 220 10.00 -16.42 -0.56
N LYS A 221 9.54 -17.17 0.44
CA LYS A 221 9.32 -16.66 1.80
C LYS A 221 10.43 -17.17 2.72
N VAL A 222 11.19 -16.28 3.31
CA VAL A 222 12.24 -16.63 4.27
C VAL A 222 11.76 -16.22 5.65
N THR A 223 11.38 -17.18 6.49
CA THR A 223 11.09 -16.95 7.91
C THR A 223 12.28 -17.31 8.81
N GLY A 224 13.19 -18.17 8.31
CA GLY A 224 14.48 -18.45 8.94
C GLY A 224 15.56 -17.47 8.47
N SER A 225 16.68 -18.00 7.99
CA SER A 225 17.78 -17.18 7.45
C SER A 225 18.27 -17.68 6.09
N ALA A 226 18.62 -16.75 5.22
CA ALA A 226 19.37 -16.91 3.98
C ALA A 226 20.35 -15.74 3.82
N ALA A 227 21.07 -15.41 4.89
CA ALA A 227 21.91 -14.21 4.99
C ALA A 227 23.16 -14.24 4.08
N ASN A 228 23.63 -15.43 3.70
CA ASN A 228 24.91 -15.62 3.01
C ASN A 228 24.81 -15.59 1.48
N THR A 229 23.61 -15.52 0.92
CA THR A 229 23.36 -15.52 -0.52
C THR A 229 22.93 -14.13 -0.99
N ALA A 230 23.38 -13.74 -2.19
CA ALA A 230 22.81 -12.59 -2.89
C ALA A 230 21.53 -13.03 -3.64
N ILE A 231 20.44 -12.30 -3.43
CA ILE A 231 19.13 -12.61 -3.98
C ILE A 231 18.77 -11.61 -5.09
N THR A 232 18.45 -12.12 -6.27
CA THR A 232 17.83 -11.32 -7.34
C THR A 232 16.37 -11.71 -7.47
N VAL A 233 15.47 -10.73 -7.39
CA VAL A 233 14.03 -10.93 -7.57
C VAL A 233 13.64 -10.38 -8.95
N ASN A 234 13.14 -11.26 -9.81
CA ASN A 234 12.76 -10.91 -11.18
C ASN A 234 11.32 -10.39 -11.26
N SER A 235 11.00 -9.76 -12.40
CA SER A 235 9.67 -9.24 -12.68
C SER A 235 8.58 -10.30 -12.45
N GLY A 236 7.52 -9.93 -11.73
CA GLY A 236 6.40 -10.82 -11.38
C GLY A 236 6.66 -11.76 -10.20
N ALA A 237 7.88 -11.77 -9.64
CA ALA A 237 8.22 -12.57 -8.48
C ALA A 237 8.24 -11.75 -7.18
N THR A 238 8.08 -12.45 -6.05
CA THR A 238 8.08 -11.85 -4.72
C THR A 238 9.12 -12.51 -3.79
N LEU A 239 9.88 -11.70 -3.07
CA LEU A 239 10.64 -12.13 -1.90
C LEU A 239 9.94 -11.61 -0.64
N THR A 240 9.54 -12.51 0.25
CA THR A 240 9.06 -12.15 1.59
C THR A 240 10.19 -12.37 2.59
N ALA A 241 10.84 -11.29 3.01
CA ALA A 241 11.84 -11.26 4.08
C ALA A 241 11.14 -11.13 5.44
N ALA A 242 10.68 -12.26 5.99
CA ALA A 242 10.11 -12.32 7.34
C ALA A 242 11.17 -12.61 8.42
N GLY A 243 12.26 -13.28 8.05
CA GLY A 243 13.47 -13.49 8.86
C GLY A 243 14.64 -12.65 8.34
N THR A 244 15.80 -13.27 8.14
CA THR A 244 17.00 -12.57 7.62
C THR A 244 17.37 -13.06 6.22
N VAL A 245 17.57 -12.13 5.29
CA VAL A 245 18.09 -12.42 3.94
C VAL A 245 19.36 -11.62 3.65
N GLY A 246 20.18 -12.12 2.72
CA GLY A 246 21.40 -11.43 2.30
C GLY A 246 21.13 -10.19 1.45
N ALA A 247 22.09 -9.82 0.60
CA ALA A 247 21.91 -8.69 -0.32
C ALA A 247 20.75 -8.95 -1.30
N VAL A 248 19.97 -7.92 -1.64
CA VAL A 248 18.79 -8.06 -2.50
C VAL A 248 18.84 -7.09 -3.68
N THR A 249 18.60 -7.59 -4.88
CA THR A 249 18.26 -6.77 -6.05
C THR A 249 16.80 -7.00 -6.40
N VAL A 250 15.99 -5.94 -6.30
CA VAL A 250 14.57 -5.95 -6.64
C VAL A 250 14.42 -5.33 -8.03
N ASN A 251 14.33 -6.17 -9.06
CA ASN A 251 14.20 -5.70 -10.44
C ASN A 251 12.84 -5.03 -10.68
N SER A 252 12.72 -4.26 -11.76
CA SER A 252 11.43 -3.68 -12.15
C SER A 252 10.35 -4.77 -12.27
N GLY A 253 9.15 -4.49 -11.74
CA GLY A 253 8.04 -5.44 -11.65
C GLY A 253 8.17 -6.52 -10.57
N ALA A 254 9.27 -6.57 -9.81
CA ALA A 254 9.46 -7.47 -8.68
C ALA A 254 8.98 -6.84 -7.37
N THR A 255 8.71 -7.66 -6.34
CA THR A 255 8.34 -7.18 -5.01
C THR A 255 9.25 -7.75 -3.92
N LEU A 256 9.73 -6.89 -3.02
CA LEU A 256 10.29 -7.26 -1.72
C LEU A 256 9.31 -6.82 -0.62
N THR A 257 8.94 -7.75 0.24
CA THR A 257 7.98 -7.53 1.33
C THR A 257 8.43 -8.22 2.62
N GLY A 258 7.69 -8.06 3.70
CA GLY A 258 7.97 -8.64 5.02
C GLY A 258 8.32 -7.58 6.07
N ALA A 259 8.55 -8.05 7.30
CA ALA A 259 8.93 -7.22 8.45
C ALA A 259 10.28 -7.65 9.06
N GLY A 260 11.08 -8.38 8.27
CA GLY A 260 12.38 -8.91 8.69
C GLY A 260 13.54 -8.00 8.31
N THR A 261 14.68 -8.63 8.02
CA THR A 261 15.95 -7.97 7.71
C THR A 261 16.48 -8.41 6.35
N ALA A 262 17.00 -7.48 5.56
CA ALA A 262 17.75 -7.77 4.34
C ALA A 262 19.09 -7.03 4.36
N GLY A 263 20.08 -7.54 3.63
CA GLY A 263 21.37 -6.89 3.45
C GLY A 263 21.31 -5.64 2.56
N THR A 264 22.43 -5.32 1.91
CA THR A 264 22.48 -4.24 0.91
C THR A 264 21.41 -4.46 -0.16
N THR A 265 20.61 -3.43 -0.44
CA THR A 265 19.42 -3.56 -1.29
C THR A 265 19.42 -2.54 -2.42
N SER A 266 19.20 -2.99 -3.66
CA SER A 266 18.96 -2.12 -4.81
C SER A 266 17.53 -2.30 -5.29
N VAL A 267 16.81 -1.19 -5.48
CA VAL A 267 15.36 -1.20 -5.75
C VAL A 267 15.06 -0.51 -7.07
N SER A 268 14.59 -1.28 -8.05
CA SER A 268 13.90 -0.80 -9.26
C SER A 268 12.44 -1.29 -9.34
N GLY A 269 12.04 -2.21 -8.46
CA GLY A 269 10.66 -2.69 -8.30
C GLY A 269 9.98 -2.11 -7.06
N THR A 270 9.16 -2.92 -6.40
CA THR A 270 8.33 -2.51 -5.25
C THR A 270 8.91 -2.99 -3.93
N ILE A 271 8.95 -2.09 -2.93
CA ILE A 271 9.10 -2.42 -1.52
C ILE A 271 7.73 -2.29 -0.84
N ALA A 272 7.31 -3.30 -0.10
CA ALA A 272 6.06 -3.30 0.67
C ALA A 272 6.33 -3.83 2.09
N PRO A 273 6.70 -2.96 3.04
CA PRO A 273 6.91 -3.36 4.43
C PRO A 273 5.66 -4.04 5.02
N GLY A 274 5.86 -5.02 5.90
CA GLY A 274 4.78 -5.84 6.48
C GLY A 274 4.60 -7.21 5.81
N SER A 275 4.00 -8.16 6.53
CA SER A 275 3.69 -9.53 6.03
C SER A 275 2.18 -9.85 6.10
N ALA A 276 1.36 -8.80 6.24
CA ALA A 276 -0.11 -8.69 6.23
C ALA A 276 -0.46 -7.54 7.19
N GLY A 277 -0.78 -6.36 6.64
CA GLY A 277 -0.95 -5.13 7.39
C GLY A 277 0.37 -4.47 7.77
N ILE A 278 0.30 -3.55 8.75
CA ILE A 278 1.38 -2.62 9.07
C ILE A 278 2.66 -3.35 9.48
N GLY A 279 3.81 -2.91 8.94
CA GLY A 279 5.10 -3.42 9.39
C GLY A 279 6.31 -2.53 9.15
N ASN A 280 7.43 -2.94 9.74
CA ASN A 280 8.74 -2.34 9.55
C ASN A 280 9.67 -3.31 8.83
N LEU A 281 10.13 -2.97 7.62
CA LEU A 281 11.16 -3.74 6.92
C LEU A 281 12.52 -3.08 7.14
N THR A 282 13.52 -3.84 7.59
CA THR A 282 14.87 -3.31 7.83
C THR A 282 15.84 -3.77 6.76
N LEU A 283 16.51 -2.84 6.09
CA LEU A 283 17.49 -3.10 5.04
C LEU A 283 18.89 -2.62 5.45
N GLY A 284 19.92 -3.18 4.82
CA GLY A 284 21.26 -2.62 4.84
C GLY A 284 21.34 -1.30 4.06
N SER A 285 22.52 -0.98 3.51
CA SER A 285 22.65 0.17 2.61
C SER A 285 21.71 -0.02 1.42
N THR A 286 20.94 1.02 1.08
CA THR A 286 19.83 0.91 0.14
C THR A 286 19.96 1.94 -0.98
N THR A 287 19.76 1.51 -2.23
CA THR A 287 19.61 2.41 -3.38
C THR A 287 18.18 2.35 -3.90
N LEU A 288 17.50 3.50 -3.92
CA LEU A 288 16.19 3.67 -4.53
C LEU A 288 16.36 4.21 -5.94
N SER A 289 16.12 3.39 -6.95
CA SER A 289 16.28 3.75 -8.36
C SER A 289 14.98 4.30 -8.93
N GLY A 290 15.06 5.24 -9.88
CA GLY A 290 13.89 5.73 -10.61
C GLY A 290 13.06 4.60 -11.22
N GLY A 291 11.73 4.71 -11.14
CA GLY A 291 10.77 3.67 -11.53
C GLY A 291 10.43 2.68 -10.41
N GLY A 292 11.19 2.66 -9.31
CA GLY A 292 10.85 1.88 -8.12
C GLY A 292 9.66 2.46 -7.34
N THR A 293 9.10 1.67 -6.43
CA THR A 293 7.96 2.06 -5.59
C THR A 293 8.18 1.64 -4.13
N LEU A 294 7.78 2.50 -3.19
CA LEU A 294 7.50 2.13 -1.80
C LEU A 294 5.99 2.16 -1.59
N ASN A 295 5.41 1.00 -1.29
CA ASN A 295 4.03 0.90 -0.82
C ASN A 295 3.99 1.25 0.66
N VAL A 296 3.14 2.22 1.01
CA VAL A 296 2.91 2.65 2.39
C VAL A 296 1.45 2.41 2.73
N GLN A 297 1.20 1.43 3.59
CA GLN A 297 -0.11 1.24 4.21
C GLN A 297 -0.27 2.17 5.40
N ILE A 298 -1.46 2.75 5.56
CA ILE A 298 -1.83 3.63 6.67
C ILE A 298 -3.09 3.07 7.32
N PHE A 299 -2.99 2.69 8.59
CA PHE A 299 -4.08 2.20 9.41
C PHE A 299 -4.60 3.26 10.38
N ASP A 300 -3.71 4.01 11.04
CA ASP A 300 -4.08 5.00 12.07
C ASP A 300 -3.12 6.20 12.07
N PHE A 301 -3.64 7.41 11.92
CA PHE A 301 -2.84 8.64 11.92
C PHE A 301 -2.32 9.03 13.32
N ASN A 302 -2.85 8.46 14.40
CA ASN A 302 -2.32 8.60 15.76
C ASN A 302 -1.36 7.47 16.14
N GLY A 303 -1.23 6.44 15.29
CA GLY A 303 -0.38 5.28 15.54
C GLY A 303 1.10 5.55 15.28
N ALA A 304 1.95 4.59 15.66
CA ALA A 304 3.39 4.67 15.48
C ALA A 304 3.83 4.03 14.16
N ALA A 305 4.83 4.61 13.50
CA ALA A 305 5.43 4.07 12.27
C ALA A 305 5.95 2.64 12.49
N GLY A 306 5.73 1.78 11.51
CA GLY A 306 6.17 0.39 11.46
C GLY A 306 5.41 -0.58 12.36
N THR A 307 4.41 -0.12 13.12
CA THR A 307 3.67 -0.95 14.07
C THR A 307 2.17 -0.67 14.06
N THR A 308 1.73 0.44 14.65
CA THR A 308 0.31 0.72 14.87
C THR A 308 -0.28 1.78 13.97
N GLY A 309 0.55 2.59 13.30
CA GLY A 309 0.10 3.69 12.46
C GLY A 309 0.16 3.35 10.97
N TRP A 310 1.37 3.30 10.43
CA TRP A 310 1.63 3.10 9.00
C TRP A 310 2.93 2.33 8.79
N ASP A 311 3.17 1.86 7.58
CA ASP A 311 4.38 1.12 7.23
C ASP A 311 5.66 1.96 7.36
N LEU A 312 6.75 1.31 7.77
CA LEU A 312 8.07 1.92 7.85
C LEU A 312 9.09 1.12 7.05
N LEU A 313 9.92 1.82 6.28
CA LEU A 313 11.16 1.28 5.75
C LEU A 313 12.35 1.81 6.56
N THR A 314 13.08 0.93 7.23
CA THR A 314 14.33 1.29 7.92
C THR A 314 15.51 0.83 7.09
N THR A 315 16.53 1.69 6.88
CA THR A 315 17.70 1.33 6.07
C THR A 315 19.01 1.75 6.74
N GLY A 316 20.12 1.17 6.29
CA GLY A 316 21.45 1.76 6.48
C GLY A 316 21.60 3.06 5.69
N ALA A 317 22.76 3.27 5.05
CA ALA A 317 22.95 4.42 4.18
C ALA A 317 21.96 4.36 3.01
N LEU A 318 21.20 5.43 2.80
CA LEU A 318 20.23 5.55 1.73
C LEU A 318 20.81 6.42 0.61
N ASN A 319 20.88 5.86 -0.59
CA ASN A 319 21.13 6.59 -1.82
C ASN A 319 19.85 6.69 -2.64
N ILE A 320 19.37 7.90 -2.88
CA ILE A 320 18.23 8.16 -3.77
C ILE A 320 18.80 8.39 -5.17
N GLY A 321 18.73 7.35 -6.00
CA GLY A 321 19.17 7.38 -7.41
C GLY A 321 18.05 7.78 -8.38
N ALA A 322 16.85 8.08 -7.89
CA ALA A 322 15.76 8.63 -8.68
C ALA A 322 15.97 10.12 -8.97
N ALA A 323 15.42 10.59 -10.08
CA ALA A 323 15.57 11.97 -10.54
C ALA A 323 14.34 12.46 -11.30
N SER A 324 14.30 13.75 -11.64
CA SER A 324 13.26 14.31 -12.50
C SER A 324 13.17 13.53 -13.83
N GLY A 325 11.96 13.13 -14.21
CA GLY A 325 11.71 12.30 -15.40
C GLY A 325 11.83 10.79 -15.19
N ASN A 326 12.45 10.34 -14.09
CA ASN A 326 12.46 8.94 -13.66
C ASN A 326 12.44 8.88 -12.11
N THR A 327 11.27 9.17 -11.56
CA THR A 327 11.06 9.35 -10.11
C THR A 327 10.90 8.01 -9.37
N PHE A 328 11.13 8.02 -8.06
CA PHE A 328 10.70 6.95 -7.17
C PHE A 328 9.27 7.23 -6.69
N ASN A 329 8.39 6.23 -6.76
CA ASN A 329 6.98 6.39 -6.44
C ASN A 329 6.67 6.02 -4.98
N ILE A 330 5.88 6.83 -4.30
CA ILE A 330 5.25 6.50 -3.01
C ILE A 330 3.79 6.15 -3.27
N ALA A 331 3.45 4.87 -3.18
CA ALA A 331 2.08 4.40 -3.32
C ALA A 331 1.41 4.33 -1.95
N ILE A 332 0.39 5.15 -1.74
CA ILE A 332 -0.32 5.26 -0.47
C ILE A 332 -1.57 4.39 -0.52
N LYS A 333 -1.77 3.59 0.54
CA LYS A 333 -2.96 2.79 0.72
C LYS A 333 -3.49 2.94 2.14
N SER A 334 -4.76 3.28 2.30
CA SER A 334 -5.40 3.21 3.62
C SER A 334 -5.96 1.79 3.85
N ILE A 335 -5.81 1.28 5.08
CA ILE A 335 -6.33 -0.02 5.48
C ILE A 335 -7.25 0.11 6.69
N GLY A 336 -8.26 -0.75 6.78
CA GLY A 336 -9.22 -0.76 7.89
C GLY A 336 -8.84 -1.70 9.05
N ASN A 337 -7.74 -2.45 8.93
CA ASN A 337 -7.29 -3.40 9.94
C ASN A 337 -5.76 -3.49 9.93
N GLN A 338 -5.15 -3.30 11.11
CA GLN A 338 -3.70 -3.31 11.31
C GLN A 338 -2.99 -4.58 10.82
N THR A 339 -3.66 -5.74 10.81
CA THR A 339 -3.05 -7.05 10.48
C THR A 339 -3.48 -7.59 9.11
N SER A 340 -3.99 -6.72 8.24
CA SER A 340 -4.48 -7.10 6.93
C SER A 340 -4.16 -6.04 5.88
N ASP A 341 -3.83 -6.48 4.67
CA ASP A 341 -3.65 -5.58 3.52
C ASP A 341 -4.99 -5.15 2.91
N ALA A 342 -6.14 -5.47 3.52
CA ALA A 342 -7.44 -5.10 2.97
C ALA A 342 -7.64 -3.58 2.98
N THR A 343 -8.00 -3.03 1.82
CA THR A 343 -8.30 -1.60 1.68
C THR A 343 -9.45 -1.22 2.60
N GLY A 344 -9.31 -0.08 3.28
CA GLY A 344 -10.35 0.49 4.14
C GLY A 344 -9.96 1.89 4.59
N THR A 345 -10.82 2.56 5.34
CA THR A 345 -10.52 3.89 5.87
C THR A 345 -9.54 3.80 7.03
N ALA A 346 -8.45 4.57 6.97
CA ALA A 346 -7.54 4.75 8.08
C ALA A 346 -8.22 5.51 9.23
N SER A 347 -7.97 5.10 10.47
CA SER A 347 -8.48 5.73 11.68
C SER A 347 -7.82 7.09 11.93
N ASN A 348 -8.54 7.98 12.63
CA ASN A 348 -8.05 9.28 13.10
C ASN A 348 -7.55 10.25 12.02
N PHE A 349 -7.90 10.01 10.75
CA PHE A 349 -7.68 10.97 9.69
C PHE A 349 -8.71 12.10 9.75
N ASN A 350 -8.25 13.33 9.86
CA ASN A 350 -9.02 14.54 9.72
C ASN A 350 -8.54 15.30 8.48
N LYS A 351 -9.40 15.41 7.46
CA LYS A 351 -9.06 16.07 6.19
C LYS A 351 -8.65 17.54 6.33
N SER A 352 -9.03 18.19 7.43
CA SER A 352 -8.70 19.58 7.76
C SER A 352 -7.41 19.74 8.57
N SER A 353 -6.73 18.65 8.90
CA SER A 353 -5.47 18.66 9.67
C SER A 353 -4.27 18.35 8.78
N ASN A 354 -3.14 18.97 9.08
CA ASN A 354 -1.86 18.61 8.45
C ASN A 354 -1.27 17.38 9.15
N TYR A 355 -0.65 16.49 8.38
CA TYR A 355 0.07 15.33 8.89
C TYR A 355 1.46 15.27 8.30
N SER A 356 2.41 14.76 9.09
CA SER A 356 3.77 14.45 8.64
C SER A 356 4.15 13.09 9.20
N MET A 357 4.26 12.10 8.32
CA MET A 357 4.45 10.69 8.68
C MET A 357 5.83 10.24 8.23
N LYS A 358 6.63 9.71 9.16
CA LYS A 358 7.91 9.09 8.80
C LYS A 358 7.69 7.75 8.12
N ILE A 359 7.97 7.68 6.81
CA ILE A 359 7.80 6.45 6.00
C ILE A 359 9.13 5.75 5.70
N LEU A 360 10.25 6.46 5.84
CA LEU A 360 11.58 5.89 5.70
C LEU A 360 12.52 6.51 6.76
N SER A 361 13.32 5.68 7.42
CA SER A 361 14.40 6.12 8.31
C SER A 361 15.73 5.49 7.88
N ALA A 362 16.78 6.30 7.75
CA ALA A 362 18.10 5.88 7.29
C ALA A 362 19.20 6.30 8.26
N SER A 363 20.40 5.70 8.15
CA SER A 363 21.58 6.18 8.88
C SER A 363 22.20 7.44 8.25
N SER A 364 22.02 7.61 6.94
CA SER A 364 22.40 8.79 6.16
C SER A 364 21.59 8.81 4.86
N ILE A 365 21.40 9.98 4.26
CA ILE A 365 20.68 10.15 2.99
C ILE A 365 21.55 10.93 2.01
N THR A 366 21.69 10.43 0.79
CA THR A 366 22.29 11.14 -0.34
C THR A 366 21.34 11.14 -1.54
N GLY A 367 21.43 12.16 -2.41
CA GLY A 367 20.66 12.24 -3.65
C GLY A 367 19.21 12.71 -3.51
N TYR A 368 18.79 13.18 -2.33
CA TYR A 368 17.45 13.73 -2.16
C TYR A 368 17.24 14.98 -3.02
N ALA A 369 16.13 15.02 -3.75
CA ALA A 369 15.61 16.19 -4.43
C ALA A 369 14.07 16.12 -4.42
N ASP A 370 13.39 17.26 -4.28
CA ASP A 370 11.92 17.29 -4.21
C ASP A 370 11.24 16.72 -5.46
N ASN A 371 11.90 16.87 -6.63
CA ASN A 371 11.42 16.36 -7.91
C ASN A 371 11.83 14.91 -8.21
N ALA A 372 12.47 14.20 -7.27
CA ALA A 372 12.81 12.78 -7.40
C ALA A 372 11.63 11.86 -7.06
N TRP A 373 10.50 12.41 -6.62
CA TRP A 373 9.38 11.66 -6.07
C TRP A 373 8.10 11.86 -6.88
N THR A 374 7.33 10.78 -6.99
CA THR A 374 5.90 10.84 -7.35
C THR A 374 5.09 10.20 -6.24
N ILE A 375 3.83 10.59 -6.13
CA ILE A 375 2.91 10.05 -5.13
C ILE A 375 1.69 9.51 -5.87
N ASN A 376 1.39 8.25 -5.63
CA ASN A 376 0.14 7.62 -6.06
C ASN A 376 -0.76 7.44 -4.85
N SER A 377 -1.80 8.27 -4.74
CA SER A 377 -2.78 8.23 -3.65
C SER A 377 -4.05 7.44 -3.98
N LEU A 378 -4.11 6.73 -5.12
CA LEU A 378 -5.33 6.00 -5.55
C LEU A 378 -5.79 4.93 -4.55
N GLY A 379 -4.87 4.39 -3.73
CA GLY A 379 -5.19 3.44 -2.68
C GLY A 379 -5.68 4.07 -1.37
N PHE A 380 -5.64 5.40 -1.23
CA PHE A 380 -6.08 6.11 -0.04
C PHE A 380 -7.57 6.42 -0.14
N THR A 381 -8.38 5.79 0.70
CA THR A 381 -9.85 5.81 0.59
C THR A 381 -10.54 6.75 1.56
N ASN A 382 -9.83 7.32 2.53
CA ASN A 382 -10.41 8.39 3.35
C ASN A 382 -10.72 9.61 2.46
N VAL A 383 -11.86 10.26 2.72
CA VAL A 383 -12.22 11.52 2.06
C VAL A 383 -11.15 12.56 2.36
N SER A 384 -10.43 13.04 1.35
CA SER A 384 -9.39 14.04 1.47
C SER A 384 -9.57 15.15 0.43
N SER A 385 -9.21 16.38 0.82
CA SER A 385 -9.22 17.58 -0.05
C SER A 385 -7.86 18.30 -0.05
N GLY A 386 -6.90 17.78 0.70
CA GLY A 386 -5.52 18.26 0.78
C GLY A 386 -4.60 17.68 -0.28
N THR A 387 -3.33 18.09 -0.21
CA THR A 387 -2.27 17.62 -1.11
C THR A 387 -1.28 16.74 -0.35
N TRP A 388 -0.75 15.74 -1.06
CA TRP A 388 0.34 14.90 -0.56
C TRP A 388 1.68 15.40 -1.09
N SER A 389 2.71 15.39 -0.27
CA SER A 389 4.09 15.69 -0.66
C SER A 389 5.10 14.82 0.08
N VAL A 390 6.30 14.69 -0.47
CA VAL A 390 7.43 14.05 0.19
C VAL A 390 8.38 15.14 0.66
N SER A 391 8.94 15.01 1.86
CA SER A 391 10.02 15.87 2.36
C SER A 391 11.11 15.06 3.05
N GLN A 392 12.29 15.65 3.22
CA GLN A 392 13.35 15.12 4.07
C GLN A 392 13.44 15.91 5.38
N SER A 393 13.62 15.21 6.50
CA SER A 393 13.95 15.81 7.80
C SER A 393 15.10 15.03 8.44
N GLY A 394 16.30 15.61 8.45
CA GLY A 394 17.49 14.90 8.92
C GLY A 394 17.77 13.66 8.07
N THR A 395 17.74 12.48 8.68
CA THR A 395 17.93 11.18 8.00
C THR A 395 16.62 10.41 7.79
N ASP A 396 15.48 11.09 7.86
CA ASP A 396 14.15 10.53 7.63
C ASP A 396 13.52 11.13 6.37
N ILE A 397 12.73 10.31 5.65
CA ILE A 397 11.81 10.76 4.60
C ILE A 397 10.39 10.76 5.15
N LEU A 398 9.73 11.90 5.01
CA LEU A 398 8.39 12.15 5.51
C LEU A 398 7.40 12.18 4.35
N LEU A 399 6.25 11.54 4.54
CA LEU A 399 5.05 11.71 3.74
C LEU A 399 4.15 12.72 4.44
N ASN A 400 3.90 13.85 3.78
CA ASN A 400 3.13 14.95 4.33
C ASN A 400 1.77 15.04 3.66
N TYR A 401 0.74 15.26 4.45
CA TYR A 401 -0.57 15.70 3.98
C TYR A 401 -0.78 17.14 4.45
N THR A 402 -1.05 18.04 3.50
CA THR A 402 -1.39 19.43 3.79
C THR A 402 -2.86 19.64 3.52
N ALA A 403 -3.63 19.92 4.57
CA ALA A 403 -5.05 20.20 4.47
C ALA A 403 -5.30 21.52 3.75
N VAL A 404 -6.35 21.54 2.93
CA VAL A 404 -6.90 22.79 2.40
C VAL A 404 -7.81 23.38 3.48
N SER A 405 -7.45 24.55 4.02
CA SER A 405 -8.23 25.26 5.04
C SER A 405 -9.20 26.30 4.44
N ALA A 406 -9.01 26.63 3.16
CA ALA A 406 -9.76 27.63 2.41
C ALA A 406 -9.63 27.35 0.92
N GLN A 407 -10.68 27.60 0.15
CA GLN A 407 -10.67 27.47 -1.31
C GLN A 407 -11.04 28.78 -1.98
N PHE A 408 -10.50 29.01 -3.18
CA PHE A 408 -10.64 30.25 -3.94
C PHE A 408 -11.42 29.98 -5.23
N TRP A 409 -12.33 30.90 -5.54
CA TRP A 409 -13.18 30.84 -6.71
C TRP A 409 -12.38 31.20 -7.97
N ASN A 410 -12.28 30.29 -8.94
CA ASN A 410 -11.54 30.41 -10.20
C ASN A 410 -12.48 30.47 -11.42
N GLY A 411 -13.57 31.23 -11.31
CA GLY A 411 -14.48 31.51 -12.43
C GLY A 411 -15.05 30.25 -13.08
N ALA A 412 -14.96 30.16 -14.41
CA ALA A 412 -15.46 29.01 -15.17
C ALA A 412 -14.73 27.68 -14.85
N SER A 413 -13.55 27.74 -14.22
CA SER A 413 -12.78 26.57 -13.82
C SER A 413 -13.19 25.98 -12.46
N GLY A 414 -14.11 26.62 -11.74
CA GLY A 414 -14.58 26.14 -10.43
C GLY A 414 -13.72 26.65 -9.27
N TRP A 415 -13.18 25.74 -8.46
CA TRP A 415 -12.47 26.05 -7.21
C TRP A 415 -11.03 25.55 -7.21
N ASP A 416 -10.12 26.32 -6.64
CA ASP A 416 -8.73 25.92 -6.44
C ASP A 416 -8.15 26.42 -5.09
N SER A 417 -6.84 26.26 -4.91
CA SER A 417 -6.11 26.65 -3.69
C SER A 417 -5.37 28.00 -3.78
N SER A 418 -5.60 28.81 -4.82
CA SER A 418 -4.84 30.04 -5.09
C SER A 418 -5.73 31.25 -5.38
N LEU A 419 -5.35 32.42 -4.86
CA LEU A 419 -6.12 33.67 -4.97
C LEU A 419 -6.08 34.31 -6.38
N THR A 420 -5.38 33.73 -7.36
CA THR A 420 -4.95 34.48 -8.55
C THR A 420 -6.01 34.65 -9.63
N ASN A 421 -7.02 33.79 -9.64
CA ASN A 421 -8.00 33.75 -10.72
C ASN A 421 -9.40 33.88 -10.12
N GLY A 422 -10.24 34.74 -10.71
CA GLY A 422 -11.61 35.00 -10.30
C GLY A 422 -12.56 34.93 -11.49
N GLY A 423 -13.67 35.66 -11.44
CA GLY A 423 -14.53 35.95 -12.59
C GLY A 423 -15.88 35.26 -12.54
N SER A 424 -16.56 35.23 -13.68
CA SER A 424 -17.90 34.65 -13.79
C SER A 424 -17.85 33.13 -13.94
N GLY A 425 -18.89 32.43 -13.48
CA GLY A 425 -18.99 30.97 -13.60
C GLY A 425 -20.17 30.37 -12.82
N THR A 426 -20.21 29.04 -12.73
CA THR A 426 -21.28 28.32 -12.00
C THR A 426 -20.71 27.63 -10.77
N TRP A 427 -21.25 27.96 -9.60
CA TRP A 427 -20.96 27.32 -8.33
C TRP A 427 -21.99 26.24 -8.04
N ASP A 428 -21.61 24.97 -8.21
CA ASP A 428 -22.41 23.78 -7.86
C ASP A 428 -21.51 22.74 -7.17
N THR A 429 -22.12 21.71 -6.58
CA THR A 429 -21.52 20.51 -6.00
C THR A 429 -20.61 19.72 -6.95
N GLY A 430 -20.76 19.90 -8.26
CA GLY A 430 -19.91 19.32 -9.30
C GLY A 430 -18.78 20.23 -9.80
N SER A 431 -18.68 21.48 -9.31
CA SER A 431 -17.57 22.37 -9.66
C SER A 431 -16.27 21.78 -9.13
N GLY A 432 -15.30 21.52 -10.01
CA GLY A 432 -14.02 20.90 -9.65
C GLY A 432 -13.38 21.60 -8.44
N GLY A 433 -13.00 20.82 -7.42
CA GLY A 433 -12.34 21.33 -6.21
C GLY A 433 -13.26 21.87 -5.10
N TYR A 434 -14.59 21.81 -5.25
CA TYR A 434 -15.51 22.32 -4.22
C TYR A 434 -15.56 21.44 -2.96
N ASP A 435 -15.19 21.99 -1.79
CA ASP A 435 -15.36 21.38 -0.47
C ASP A 435 -16.33 22.21 0.40
N SER A 436 -17.49 21.64 0.71
CA SER A 436 -18.53 22.29 1.51
C SER A 436 -18.16 22.60 2.96
N THR A 437 -17.02 22.08 3.44
CA THR A 437 -16.61 22.18 4.86
C THR A 437 -15.60 23.28 5.14
N VAL A 438 -15.09 23.95 4.11
CA VAL A 438 -14.10 25.02 4.24
C VAL A 438 -14.70 26.39 3.92
N THR A 439 -13.95 27.45 4.22
CA THR A 439 -14.33 28.81 3.81
C THR A 439 -14.14 28.95 2.30
N VAL A 440 -15.16 29.47 1.62
CA VAL A 440 -15.06 29.84 0.20
C VAL A 440 -14.65 31.31 0.05
N ASN A 441 -13.72 31.57 -0.85
CA ASN A 441 -13.11 32.89 -1.05
C ASN A 441 -13.33 33.37 -2.48
N PHE A 442 -13.90 34.56 -2.63
CA PHE A 442 -14.08 35.25 -3.89
C PHE A 442 -13.08 36.40 -3.97
N GLY A 443 -11.99 36.21 -4.72
CA GLY A 443 -10.92 37.21 -4.92
C GLY A 443 -10.56 37.38 -6.40
N GLY A 444 -9.42 38.00 -6.71
CA GLY A 444 -9.03 38.23 -8.11
C GLY A 444 -10.00 39.16 -8.87
N THR A 445 -10.23 38.89 -10.15
CA THR A 445 -11.21 39.64 -10.97
C THR A 445 -12.63 39.30 -10.51
N ALA A 446 -13.44 40.29 -10.15
CA ALA A 446 -14.83 40.04 -9.80
C ALA A 446 -15.68 39.60 -11.00
N GLY A 447 -16.76 38.87 -10.73
CA GLY A 447 -17.69 38.42 -11.77
C GLY A 447 -19.04 37.97 -11.24
N ALA A 448 -19.89 37.54 -12.17
CA ALA A 448 -21.22 37.00 -11.89
C ALA A 448 -21.14 35.48 -11.68
N VAL A 449 -21.48 35.04 -10.48
CA VAL A 449 -21.47 33.64 -10.06
C VAL A 449 -22.91 33.14 -9.99
N THR A 450 -23.25 32.18 -10.84
CA THR A 450 -24.53 31.48 -10.79
C THR A 450 -24.43 30.36 -9.76
N VAL A 451 -25.21 30.41 -8.69
CA VAL A 451 -25.31 29.34 -7.71
C VAL A 451 -26.28 28.28 -8.23
N GLY A 452 -25.79 27.04 -8.38
CA GLY A 452 -26.51 25.89 -8.90
C GLY A 452 -27.37 25.18 -7.84
N SER A 453 -27.33 23.84 -7.82
CA SER A 453 -28.02 23.02 -6.80
C SER A 453 -27.62 23.46 -5.38
N PRO A 454 -28.44 23.18 -4.33
CA PRO A 454 -28.19 23.70 -2.99
C PRO A 454 -26.74 23.50 -2.55
N THR A 455 -26.08 24.61 -2.31
CA THR A 455 -24.63 24.66 -2.13
C THR A 455 -24.37 24.96 -0.66
N THR A 456 -23.59 24.12 0.03
CA THR A 456 -23.39 24.23 1.49
C THR A 456 -22.00 24.72 1.80
N THR A 457 -21.83 25.80 2.55
CA THR A 457 -20.51 26.33 2.91
C THR A 457 -20.41 26.68 4.38
N LYS A 458 -19.20 26.55 4.93
CA LYS A 458 -18.89 26.99 6.29
C LYS A 458 -19.00 28.50 6.41
N ALA A 459 -18.33 29.23 5.52
CA ALA A 459 -18.24 30.69 5.50
C ALA A 459 -18.01 31.21 4.08
N ILE A 460 -18.32 32.48 3.85
CA ILE A 460 -18.05 33.17 2.58
C ILE A 460 -17.16 34.39 2.85
N LYS A 461 -16.13 34.59 2.03
CA LYS A 461 -15.27 35.78 2.11
C LYS A 461 -15.11 36.43 0.74
N PHE A 462 -15.43 37.71 0.64
CA PHE A 462 -15.21 38.55 -0.54
C PHE A 462 -13.97 39.41 -0.34
N GLN A 463 -13.01 39.26 -1.26
CA GLN A 463 -11.71 39.93 -1.27
C GLN A 463 -11.48 40.73 -2.56
N ALA A 464 -12.51 40.86 -3.40
CA ALA A 464 -12.54 41.77 -4.52
C ALA A 464 -13.91 42.46 -4.59
N ASP A 465 -13.89 43.72 -5.04
CA ASP A 465 -15.09 44.53 -5.21
C ASP A 465 -15.91 44.08 -6.43
N GLY A 466 -17.24 44.04 -6.30
CA GLY A 466 -18.17 43.84 -7.42
C GLY A 466 -18.63 42.40 -7.68
N TYR A 467 -18.30 41.44 -6.81
CA TYR A 467 -18.81 40.07 -6.96
C TYR A 467 -20.34 40.01 -6.79
N SER A 468 -21.00 39.21 -7.63
CA SER A 468 -22.45 38.95 -7.54
C SER A 468 -22.75 37.45 -7.58
N LEU A 469 -23.45 36.95 -6.56
CA LEU A 469 -23.87 35.54 -6.45
C LEU A 469 -25.38 35.46 -6.64
N SER A 470 -25.89 34.76 -7.65
CA SER A 470 -27.32 34.77 -8.00
C SER A 470 -27.91 33.39 -8.28
N SER A 471 -29.23 33.31 -8.32
CA SER A 471 -30.04 32.11 -8.59
C SER A 471 -30.29 31.19 -7.39
N GLY A 472 -29.47 30.14 -7.20
CA GLY A 472 -29.75 29.04 -6.27
C GLY A 472 -29.77 29.38 -4.77
N SER A 473 -29.55 28.36 -3.94
CA SER A 473 -29.56 28.49 -2.47
C SER A 473 -28.18 28.19 -1.90
N ILE A 474 -27.72 29.03 -0.98
CA ILE A 474 -26.49 28.84 -0.21
C ILE A 474 -26.87 28.50 1.23
N THR A 475 -26.56 27.28 1.66
CA THR A 475 -26.75 26.85 3.05
C THR A 475 -25.48 27.16 3.84
N MET A 476 -25.60 28.00 4.86
CA MET A 476 -24.51 28.35 5.77
C MET A 476 -24.51 27.36 6.95
N ASN A 477 -23.43 26.61 7.14
CA ASN A 477 -23.32 25.53 8.13
C ASN A 477 -22.17 25.70 9.14
N GLY A 478 -21.69 26.93 9.35
CA GLY A 478 -20.67 27.21 10.35
C GLY A 478 -21.09 26.72 11.75
N ALA A 479 -20.15 26.14 12.50
CA ALA A 479 -20.43 25.53 13.81
C ALA A 479 -20.88 26.54 14.89
N ASP A 480 -20.54 27.82 14.70
CA ASP A 480 -20.90 28.94 15.58
C ASP A 480 -21.02 30.24 14.76
N THR A 481 -21.48 31.33 15.38
CA THR A 481 -21.70 32.63 14.73
C THR A 481 -20.43 33.25 14.13
N THR A 482 -19.23 32.90 14.63
CA THR A 482 -17.95 33.37 14.07
C THR A 482 -17.60 32.58 12.81
N ALA A 483 -17.86 31.27 12.82
CA ALA A 483 -17.64 30.39 11.69
C ALA A 483 -18.72 30.53 10.61
N ASN A 484 -19.93 30.98 10.94
CA ASN A 484 -21.08 31.14 10.04
C ASN A 484 -21.13 32.56 9.43
N ALA A 485 -19.96 33.05 8.97
CA ALA A 485 -19.75 34.43 8.59
C ALA A 485 -19.79 34.67 7.07
N ILE A 486 -20.28 35.84 6.69
CA ILE A 486 -20.12 36.44 5.36
C ILE A 486 -19.29 37.71 5.54
N ASP A 487 -18.03 37.63 5.13
CA ASP A 487 -17.04 38.70 5.27
C ASP A 487 -16.88 39.45 3.95
N VAL A 488 -17.04 40.77 3.98
CA VAL A 488 -16.78 41.64 2.82
C VAL A 488 -15.64 42.59 3.19
N GLY A 489 -14.54 42.52 2.43
CA GLY A 489 -13.35 43.34 2.64
C GLY A 489 -13.63 44.85 2.63
N THR A 490 -12.70 45.62 3.22
CA THR A 490 -12.81 47.08 3.32
C THR A 490 -12.99 47.74 1.94
N ASP A 491 -13.88 48.73 1.87
CA ASP A 491 -14.22 49.48 0.66
C ASP A 491 -14.75 48.63 -0.52
N MET A 492 -15.10 47.37 -0.26
CA MET A 492 -15.70 46.48 -1.25
C MET A 492 -17.21 46.40 -1.08
N THR A 493 -17.89 46.12 -2.19
CA THR A 493 -19.31 45.78 -2.26
C THR A 493 -19.47 44.41 -2.91
N ALA A 494 -20.16 43.50 -2.23
CA ALA A 494 -20.53 42.20 -2.77
C ALA A 494 -22.06 42.05 -2.75
N THR A 495 -22.64 41.43 -3.78
CA THR A 495 -24.08 41.19 -3.87
C THR A 495 -24.39 39.71 -3.80
N ILE A 496 -25.28 39.31 -2.89
CA ILE A 496 -25.86 37.96 -2.86
C ILE A 496 -27.35 38.07 -3.18
N GLY A 497 -27.69 37.73 -4.41
CA GLY A 497 -29.06 37.51 -4.89
C GLY A 497 -29.53 36.06 -4.77
N SER A 498 -28.64 35.14 -4.44
CA SER A 498 -29.00 33.76 -4.07
C SER A 498 -29.66 33.73 -2.69
N ARG A 499 -30.59 32.80 -2.47
CA ARG A 499 -31.18 32.64 -1.13
C ARG A 499 -30.11 32.11 -0.16
N ILE A 500 -30.00 32.73 1.00
CA ILE A 500 -29.18 32.25 2.12
C ILE A 500 -30.08 31.47 3.08
N SER A 501 -29.69 30.24 3.38
CA SER A 501 -30.38 29.37 4.33
C SER A 501 -29.50 29.10 5.55
N SER A 502 -30.00 29.35 6.75
CA SER A 502 -29.32 29.00 8.01
C SER A 502 -30.34 28.83 9.15
N SER A 503 -30.40 27.62 9.72
CA SER A 503 -31.46 27.21 10.64
C SER A 503 -31.03 26.99 12.08
N SER A 504 -29.75 26.79 12.35
CA SER A 504 -29.22 26.48 13.69
C SER A 504 -28.29 27.56 14.25
N VAL A 505 -27.65 28.36 13.40
CA VAL A 505 -26.64 29.34 13.79
C VAL A 505 -26.91 30.67 13.08
N GLN A 506 -26.74 31.79 13.79
CA GLN A 506 -26.93 33.11 13.20
C GLN A 506 -25.99 33.32 12.02
N VAL A 507 -26.48 33.93 10.94
CA VAL A 507 -25.61 34.44 9.87
C VAL A 507 -24.95 35.71 10.37
N ASN A 508 -23.64 35.81 10.23
CA ASN A 508 -22.88 36.96 10.70
C ASN A 508 -22.27 37.75 9.54
N LYS A 509 -22.75 38.97 9.29
CA LYS A 509 -22.08 39.92 8.40
C LYS A 509 -20.90 40.56 9.13
N THR A 510 -19.70 40.27 8.63
CA THR A 510 -18.43 40.83 9.10
C THR A 510 -17.72 41.60 8.00
N GLY A 511 -16.51 42.10 8.28
CA GLY A 511 -15.74 42.92 7.35
C GLY A 511 -16.31 44.33 7.18
N LEU A 512 -15.45 45.28 6.83
CA LEU A 512 -15.80 46.71 6.79
C LEU A 512 -16.57 47.11 5.52
N GLY A 513 -16.63 46.24 4.50
CA GLY A 513 -17.35 46.50 3.26
C GLY A 513 -18.87 46.38 3.35
N THR A 514 -19.51 46.56 2.19
CA THR A 514 -20.96 46.48 2.01
C THR A 514 -21.37 45.10 1.48
N LEU A 515 -22.20 44.38 2.22
CA LEU A 515 -22.92 43.23 1.67
C LEU A 515 -24.30 43.70 1.20
N VAL A 516 -24.62 43.48 -0.07
CA VAL A 516 -25.96 43.69 -0.63
C VAL A 516 -26.70 42.35 -0.66
N LEU A 517 -27.82 42.25 0.05
CA LEU A 517 -28.71 41.09 -0.03
C LEU A 517 -29.90 41.42 -0.94
N SER A 518 -29.93 40.80 -2.12
CA SER A 518 -30.98 40.97 -3.12
C SER A 518 -31.84 39.71 -3.34
N GLY A 519 -31.57 38.63 -2.60
CA GLY A 519 -32.39 37.42 -2.61
C GLY A 519 -33.41 37.40 -1.47
N ASP A 520 -34.55 36.74 -1.69
CA ASP A 520 -35.55 36.46 -0.64
C ASP A 520 -35.02 35.40 0.34
N ASN A 521 -34.85 35.79 1.60
CA ASN A 521 -34.35 34.96 2.69
C ASN A 521 -35.42 34.65 3.74
N SER A 522 -36.71 34.81 3.43
CA SER A 522 -37.85 34.76 4.37
C SER A 522 -38.06 33.42 5.11
N SER A 523 -39.25 32.81 5.08
CA SER A 523 -39.64 31.75 6.03
C SER A 523 -38.77 30.48 6.01
N SER A 524 -38.05 30.23 4.91
CA SER A 524 -37.13 29.09 4.74
C SER A 524 -35.66 29.48 4.54
N GLY A 525 -35.31 30.75 4.71
CA GLY A 525 -33.94 31.25 4.55
C GLY A 525 -33.21 31.36 5.88
N ILE A 526 -33.06 32.58 6.39
CA ILE A 526 -32.33 32.89 7.63
C ILE A 526 -33.30 32.81 8.80
N SER A 527 -33.36 31.67 9.49
CA SER A 527 -34.28 31.46 10.63
C SER A 527 -33.60 31.48 12.01
N ALA A 528 -32.29 31.26 12.08
CA ALA A 528 -31.52 31.35 13.32
C ALA A 528 -31.15 32.79 13.74
N GLY A 529 -31.34 33.78 12.87
CA GLY A 529 -31.07 35.20 13.11
C GLY A 529 -29.92 35.75 12.25
N LEU A 530 -29.85 37.08 12.20
CA LEU A 530 -28.86 37.83 11.41
C LEU A 530 -28.14 38.82 12.33
N LEU A 531 -26.83 38.65 12.45
CA LEU A 531 -25.94 39.56 13.16
C LEU A 531 -25.16 40.39 12.13
N ILE A 532 -25.17 41.71 12.29
CA ILE A 532 -24.34 42.64 11.53
C ILE A 532 -23.30 43.16 12.51
N SER A 533 -22.15 42.48 12.54
CA SER A 533 -21.07 42.79 13.49
C SER A 533 -20.21 43.96 13.02
N ASN A 534 -20.02 44.11 11.71
CA ASN A 534 -19.17 45.15 11.11
C ASN A 534 -19.62 45.56 9.70
N GLY A 535 -19.23 46.76 9.29
CA GLY A 535 -19.48 47.30 7.96
C GLY A 535 -20.96 47.59 7.70
N ARG A 536 -21.38 47.48 6.44
CA ARG A 536 -22.76 47.75 6.02
C ARG A 536 -23.45 46.48 5.51
N LEU A 537 -24.65 46.21 5.97
CA LEU A 537 -25.60 45.34 5.29
C LEU A 537 -26.63 46.22 4.58
N LYS A 538 -26.75 46.08 3.26
CA LYS A 538 -27.71 46.78 2.42
C LYS A 538 -28.71 45.78 1.86
N ILE A 539 -30.02 46.04 1.97
CA ILE A 539 -31.04 45.16 1.38
C ILE A 539 -31.48 45.68 0.02
N SER A 540 -31.88 44.78 -0.88
CA SER A 540 -32.51 45.12 -2.17
C SER A 540 -33.74 44.25 -2.45
N ASP A 541 -34.10 43.39 -1.50
CA ASP A 541 -35.30 42.57 -1.50
C ASP A 541 -36.02 42.73 -0.14
N ALA A 542 -37.34 42.74 -0.13
CA ALA A 542 -38.15 42.94 1.07
C ALA A 542 -38.05 41.75 2.06
N GLY A 543 -37.73 40.56 1.57
CA GLY A 543 -37.54 39.33 2.35
C GLY A 543 -36.09 39.07 2.76
N ALA A 544 -35.15 39.99 2.47
CA ALA A 544 -33.71 39.77 2.63
C ALA A 544 -33.23 39.47 4.06
N LEU A 545 -33.98 39.89 5.09
CA LEU A 545 -33.53 39.85 6.49
C LEU A 545 -33.79 38.53 7.22
N GLY A 546 -34.52 37.58 6.61
CA GLY A 546 -34.81 36.30 7.26
C GLY A 546 -36.29 36.06 7.57
N ALA A 547 -36.58 34.93 8.20
CA ALA A 547 -37.91 34.59 8.69
C ALA A 547 -38.36 35.59 9.76
N SER A 548 -39.63 36.02 9.77
CA SER A 548 -40.13 37.05 10.72
C SER A 548 -39.92 36.73 12.22
N SER A 549 -39.72 35.47 12.58
CA SER A 549 -39.42 35.03 13.95
C SER A 549 -37.94 35.18 14.34
N SER A 550 -37.04 35.46 13.39
CA SER A 550 -35.61 35.58 13.63
C SER A 550 -35.23 37.01 14.04
N ALA A 551 -34.21 37.16 14.88
CA ALA A 551 -33.73 38.47 15.31
C ALA A 551 -32.70 39.04 14.32
N VAL A 552 -32.73 40.36 14.13
CA VAL A 552 -31.68 41.12 13.43
C VAL A 552 -30.97 42.00 14.46
N THR A 553 -29.66 41.87 14.58
CA THR A 553 -28.86 42.68 15.51
C THR A 553 -27.82 43.48 14.74
N VAL A 554 -27.80 44.80 14.95
CA VAL A 554 -26.76 45.71 14.46
C VAL A 554 -25.85 46.06 15.65
N SER A 555 -24.61 45.58 15.61
CA SER A 555 -23.61 45.89 16.63
C SER A 555 -23.06 47.31 16.51
N SER A 556 -22.43 47.80 17.59
CA SER A 556 -21.73 49.10 17.57
C SER A 556 -20.67 49.12 16.47
N GLY A 557 -20.72 50.12 15.60
CA GLY A 557 -19.83 50.25 14.44
C GLY A 557 -20.32 49.56 13.16
N ALA A 558 -21.55 49.01 13.14
CA ALA A 558 -22.17 48.43 11.97
C ALA A 558 -23.44 49.18 11.53
N THR A 559 -23.84 49.02 10.27
CA THR A 559 -25.01 49.69 9.69
C THR A 559 -25.91 48.72 8.94
N LEU A 560 -27.22 48.81 9.19
CA LEU A 560 -28.26 48.29 8.30
C LEU A 560 -28.79 49.43 7.41
N ASP A 561 -28.77 49.23 6.09
CA ASP A 561 -29.30 50.14 5.09
C ASP A 561 -30.54 49.54 4.40
N LEU A 562 -31.70 50.15 4.64
CA LEU A 562 -32.99 49.70 4.11
C LEU A 562 -33.17 49.98 2.60
N ASN A 563 -32.37 50.86 2.01
CA ASN A 563 -32.31 51.09 0.56
C ASN A 563 -33.68 51.30 -0.13
N GLY A 564 -34.61 52.00 0.52
CA GLY A 564 -35.93 52.32 0.00
C GLY A 564 -36.91 51.15 -0.02
N GLN A 565 -36.57 50.03 0.63
CA GLN A 565 -37.41 48.84 0.64
C GLN A 565 -38.56 48.94 1.65
N VAL A 566 -39.70 48.37 1.28
CA VAL A 566 -40.82 48.11 2.20
C VAL A 566 -40.62 46.73 2.82
N VAL A 567 -39.98 46.67 3.99
CA VAL A 567 -39.71 45.42 4.71
C VAL A 567 -40.94 45.02 5.52
N THR A 568 -41.69 44.05 5.00
CA THR A 568 -42.90 43.52 5.63
C THR A 568 -42.62 42.46 6.70
N ASN A 569 -41.40 41.93 6.75
CA ASN A 569 -41.01 40.98 7.79
C ASN A 569 -40.98 41.67 9.16
N THR A 570 -41.46 40.96 10.19
CA THR A 570 -41.57 41.50 11.55
C THR A 570 -40.40 41.10 12.45
N ASN A 571 -39.21 40.90 11.86
CA ASN A 571 -37.99 40.58 12.61
C ASN A 571 -37.79 41.59 13.75
N ALA A 572 -37.47 41.11 14.96
CA ALA A 572 -37.06 42.01 16.04
C ALA A 572 -35.68 42.61 15.68
N LEU A 573 -35.60 43.93 15.52
CA LEU A 573 -34.38 44.66 15.20
C LEU A 573 -33.79 45.25 16.47
N THR A 574 -32.54 44.91 16.80
CA THR A 574 -31.79 45.56 17.88
C THR A 574 -30.68 46.41 17.29
N LEU A 575 -30.65 47.70 17.63
CA LEU A 575 -29.63 48.66 17.20
C LEU A 575 -28.72 49.03 18.37
N SER A 576 -27.41 49.03 18.12
CA SER A 576 -26.42 49.53 19.07
C SER A 576 -25.41 50.41 18.36
N GLY A 577 -25.20 51.65 18.84
CA GLY A 577 -24.15 52.54 18.35
C GLY A 577 -24.53 53.43 17.16
N THR A 578 -23.58 54.22 16.70
CA THR A 578 -23.79 55.31 15.72
C THR A 578 -23.73 54.87 14.26
N GLY A 579 -23.51 53.58 13.99
CA GLY A 579 -23.27 53.07 12.64
C GLY A 579 -21.81 52.85 12.30
N ALA A 580 -21.57 52.23 11.14
CA ALA A 580 -20.26 52.16 10.51
C ALA A 580 -19.76 53.56 10.13
N ALA A 581 -18.43 53.72 10.13
CA ALA A 581 -17.79 54.97 9.75
C ALA A 581 -18.31 55.45 8.38
N SER A 582 -18.63 56.75 8.28
CA SER A 582 -19.15 57.39 7.06
C SER A 582 -20.51 56.88 6.55
N ALA A 583 -21.19 55.97 7.27
CA ALA A 583 -22.53 55.51 6.89
C ALA A 583 -23.67 56.39 7.41
N GLY A 584 -23.41 57.21 8.44
CA GLY A 584 -24.37 58.19 8.95
C GLY A 584 -25.43 57.64 9.92
N GLY A 585 -25.40 56.35 10.28
CA GLY A 585 -26.29 55.74 11.28
C GLY A 585 -26.17 54.22 11.39
N ALA A 586 -26.64 53.64 12.49
CA ALA A 586 -26.80 52.19 12.66
C ALA A 586 -27.98 51.64 11.86
N LEU A 587 -29.00 52.46 11.64
CA LEU A 587 -30.07 52.20 10.67
C LEU A 587 -30.20 53.39 9.74
N ILE A 588 -30.09 53.15 8.44
CA ILE A 588 -30.18 54.19 7.42
C ILE A 588 -31.11 53.80 6.27
N ASN A 589 -31.47 54.78 5.47
CA ASN A 589 -32.09 54.58 4.17
C ASN A 589 -31.30 55.34 3.10
N THR A 590 -30.59 54.64 2.21
CA THR A 590 -29.91 55.26 1.05
C THR A 590 -30.72 55.25 -0.23
N GLY A 591 -31.90 54.61 -0.23
CA GLY A 591 -32.77 54.55 -1.40
C GLY A 591 -33.55 55.86 -1.59
N THR A 592 -33.92 56.15 -2.83
CA THR A 592 -34.75 57.32 -3.17
C THR A 592 -36.22 57.15 -2.78
N GLY A 593 -36.65 55.91 -2.54
CA GLY A 593 -37.99 55.57 -2.05
C GLY A 593 -38.12 55.62 -0.53
N ALA A 594 -39.35 55.72 -0.04
CA ALA A 594 -39.65 55.59 1.38
C ALA A 594 -39.44 54.14 1.83
N ALA A 595 -38.52 53.93 2.78
CA ALA A 595 -38.32 52.63 3.42
C ALA A 595 -39.33 52.43 4.57
N THR A 596 -39.77 51.18 4.77
CA THR A 596 -40.61 50.78 5.90
C THR A 596 -39.98 49.57 6.59
N TYR A 597 -40.07 49.50 7.92
CA TYR A 597 -39.70 48.34 8.71
C TYR A 597 -40.85 47.96 9.64
N ALA A 598 -41.47 46.80 9.42
CA ALA A 598 -42.68 46.40 10.14
C ALA A 598 -42.42 45.81 11.55
N GLY A 599 -41.21 45.34 11.83
CA GLY A 599 -40.84 44.72 13.11
C GLY A 599 -40.58 45.71 14.24
N LEU A 600 -40.53 45.18 15.47
CA LEU A 600 -40.14 45.95 16.65
C LEU A 600 -38.68 46.41 16.51
N VAL A 601 -38.43 47.71 16.67
CA VAL A 601 -37.09 48.30 16.74
C VAL A 601 -36.73 48.60 18.19
N THR A 602 -35.70 47.93 18.69
CA THR A 602 -35.16 48.07 20.05
C THR A 602 -33.82 48.77 20.00
N LEU A 603 -33.60 49.76 20.87
CA LEU A 603 -32.29 50.40 21.04
C LEU A 603 -31.55 49.70 22.18
N GLY A 604 -30.56 48.88 21.85
CA GLY A 604 -29.70 48.19 22.83
C GLY A 604 -28.62 49.10 23.43
N ALA A 605 -28.31 50.21 22.76
CA ALA A 605 -27.42 51.27 23.24
C ALA A 605 -27.81 52.62 22.60
N ALA A 606 -27.10 53.70 22.96
CA ALA A 606 -27.20 54.97 22.24
C ALA A 606 -26.97 54.72 20.74
N SER A 607 -27.98 55.02 19.92
CA SER A 607 -28.00 54.64 18.52
C SER A 607 -28.42 55.79 17.61
N THR A 608 -27.84 55.84 16.41
CA THR A 608 -28.21 56.82 15.38
C THR A 608 -29.07 56.14 14.33
N ILE A 609 -30.30 56.62 14.15
CA ILE A 609 -31.17 56.27 13.02
C ILE A 609 -31.20 57.50 12.10
N ASN A 610 -30.85 57.32 10.84
CA ASN A 610 -30.75 58.42 9.89
C ASN A 610 -31.59 58.16 8.64
N ALA A 611 -32.60 58.99 8.45
CA ALA A 611 -33.33 59.11 7.20
C ALA A 611 -32.74 60.31 6.44
N SER A 612 -31.66 60.09 5.69
CA SER A 612 -31.14 61.16 4.84
C SER A 612 -32.02 61.28 3.60
N LEU A 613 -32.37 62.51 3.21
CA LEU A 613 -32.66 62.80 1.81
C LEU A 613 -31.35 62.61 1.03
N VAL A 614 -31.43 62.05 -0.18
CA VAL A 614 -30.42 62.29 -1.21
C VAL A 614 -30.67 63.67 -1.78
#